data_AF-A0A7S0HKM6-F1
#
_entry.id   AF-A0A7S0HKM6-F1
#
_cell.length_a   1.000
_cell.length_b   1.000
_cell.length_c   1.000
_cell.angle_alpha   90.00
_cell.angle_beta   90.00
_cell.angle_gamma   90.00
#
_symmetry.space_group_name_H-M   'P 1'
#
loop_
_entity.id
_entity.type
_entity.pdbx_description
1 polymer ?
#
loop_
_entity_poly.entity_id
_entity_poly.type
_entity_poly.pdbx_seq_one_letter_code
_entity_poly.pdbx_strand_id
1 'polypeptide(L)'
;QLAVTRFILGISMGLVLPTSVALMTELSPSSVRSRLTLLVAGTAYATGQVIVLCVGIVLMGYYGWSCERCSWWRGMLVAGVVPDVIAVLLVYVYIPESPRFMLSQGRNAEAEAVIRSIAEM
;
A
#
# COMPACT_ATOMS: atom_id res chain seq x y z
N GLN A 1 0.46 -14.21 21.83
CA GLN A 1 0.60 -12.82 21.37
C GLN A 1 1.13 -12.76 19.92
N LEU A 2 2.34 -13.26 19.62
CA LEU A 2 2.90 -13.23 18.25
C LEU A 2 2.02 -13.88 17.17
N ALA A 3 1.43 -15.05 17.42
CA ALA A 3 0.59 -15.75 16.44
C ALA A 3 -0.65 -14.93 16.04
N VAL A 4 -1.32 -14.31 17.01
CA VAL A 4 -2.49 -13.46 16.77
C VAL A 4 -2.11 -12.23 15.94
N THR A 5 -1.00 -11.57 16.26
CA THR A 5 -0.51 -10.42 15.49
C THR A 5 -0.15 -10.80 14.05
N ARG A 6 0.46 -11.97 13.82
CA ARG A 6 0.74 -12.46 12.46
C ARG A 6 -0.52 -12.83 11.69
N PHE A 7 -1.52 -13.39 12.37
CA PHE A 7 -2.81 -13.67 11.78
C PHE A 7 -3.50 -12.38 11.31
N ILE A 8 -3.52 -11.34 12.16
CA ILE A 8 -4.06 -10.02 11.80
C ILE A 8 -3.28 -9.39 10.64
N LEU A 9 -1.95 -9.49 10.64
CA LEU A 9 -1.12 -9.01 9.51
C LEU A 9 -1.45 -9.74 8.21
N GLY A 10 -1.69 -11.06 8.26
CA GLY A 10 -2.11 -11.85 7.11
C GLY A 10 -3.45 -11.37 6.53
N ILE A 11 -4.44 -11.12 7.39
CA ILE A 11 -5.74 -10.55 6.98
C ILE A 11 -5.55 -9.18 6.34
N SER A 12 -4.72 -8.33 6.96
CA SER A 12 -4.47 -6.97 6.48
C SER A 12 -3.89 -6.98 5.05
N MET A 13 -2.88 -7.82 4.80
CA MET A 13 -2.29 -7.99 3.46
C MET A 13 -3.32 -8.51 2.44
N GLY A 14 -4.20 -9.42 2.87
CA GLY A 14 -5.28 -9.96 2.05
C GLY A 14 -6.35 -8.93 1.68
N LEU A 15 -6.55 -7.88 2.48
CA LEU A 15 -7.49 -6.79 2.18
C LEU A 15 -6.84 -5.71 1.29
N VAL A 16 -5.59 -5.33 1.58
CA VAL A 16 -4.94 -4.19 0.91
C VAL A 16 -4.80 -4.42 -0.60
N LEU A 17 -4.33 -5.58 -1.04
CA LEU A 17 -4.11 -5.86 -2.46
C LEU A 17 -5.40 -5.79 -3.30
N PRO A 18 -6.49 -6.53 -2.99
CA PRO A 18 -7.70 -6.49 -3.80
C PRO A 18 -8.41 -5.14 -3.74
N THR A 19 -8.44 -4.47 -2.58
CA THR A 19 -9.05 -3.14 -2.46
C THR A 19 -8.28 -2.10 -3.27
N SER A 20 -6.95 -2.14 -3.22
CA SER A 20 -6.11 -1.23 -4.00
C SER A 20 -6.30 -1.45 -5.50
N VAL A 21 -6.30 -2.72 -5.95
CA VAL A 21 -6.53 -3.04 -7.37
C VAL A 21 -7.93 -2.62 -7.79
N ALA A 22 -8.97 -2.87 -6.98
CA ALA A 22 -10.33 -2.42 -7.28
C ALA A 22 -10.39 -0.90 -7.45
N LEU A 23 -9.87 -0.13 -6.48
CA LEU A 23 -9.85 1.33 -6.54
C LEU A 23 -9.07 1.85 -7.75
N MET A 24 -7.88 1.29 -8.02
CA MET A 24 -7.08 1.65 -9.19
C MET A 24 -7.84 1.38 -10.49
N THR A 25 -8.52 0.24 -10.58
CA THR A 25 -9.28 -0.07 -11.78
C THR A 25 -10.42 0.93 -12.00
N GLU A 26 -11.07 1.40 -10.95
CA GLU A 26 -12.17 2.37 -11.04
C GLU A 26 -11.70 3.80 -11.33
N LEU A 27 -10.50 4.17 -10.88
CA LEU A 27 -9.92 5.50 -11.09
C LEU A 27 -9.06 5.61 -12.37
N SER A 28 -8.72 4.49 -13.01
CA SER A 28 -7.87 4.48 -14.20
C SER A 28 -8.66 4.56 -15.52
N PRO A 29 -8.21 5.36 -16.52
CA PRO A 29 -8.72 5.29 -17.88
C PRO A 29 -8.47 3.90 -18.50
N SER A 30 -9.38 3.45 -19.36
CA SER A 30 -9.32 2.12 -20.00
C SER A 30 -8.05 1.88 -20.81
N SER A 31 -7.44 2.94 -21.35
CA SER A 31 -6.22 2.91 -22.17
C SER A 31 -4.95 2.59 -21.35
N VAL A 32 -4.86 3.08 -20.11
CA VAL A 32 -3.66 2.97 -19.26
C VAL A 32 -3.83 2.03 -18.07
N ARG A 33 -5.06 1.56 -17.80
CA ARG A 33 -5.41 0.66 -16.69
C ARG A 33 -4.41 -0.49 -16.53
N SER A 34 -4.12 -1.22 -17.60
CA SER A 34 -3.18 -2.36 -17.56
C SER A 34 -1.76 -1.94 -17.15
N ARG A 35 -1.28 -0.82 -17.69
CA ARG A 35 0.06 -0.29 -17.39
C ARG A 35 0.17 0.19 -15.95
N LEU A 36 -0.85 0.88 -15.43
CA LEU A 36 -0.90 1.34 -14.05
C LEU A 36 -0.94 0.17 -13.05
N THR A 37 -1.78 -0.83 -13.33
CA THR A 37 -1.86 -2.04 -12.49
C THR A 37 -0.53 -2.78 -12.48
N LEU A 38 0.13 -2.96 -13.63
CA LEU A 38 1.45 -3.60 -13.69
C LEU A 38 2.54 -2.80 -12.96
N LEU A 39 2.49 -1.47 -13.06
CA LEU A 39 3.45 -0.60 -12.40
C LEU A 39 3.33 -0.71 -10.86
N VAL A 40 2.11 -0.71 -10.34
CA VAL A 40 1.89 -0.78 -8.89
C VAL A 40 1.98 -2.21 -8.35
N ALA A 41 1.20 -3.15 -8.90
CA ALA A 41 1.16 -4.53 -8.39
C ALA A 41 2.42 -5.34 -8.73
N GLY A 42 3.12 -4.99 -9.81
CA GLY A 42 4.35 -5.65 -10.23
C GLY A 42 5.57 -4.89 -9.73
N THR A 43 5.89 -3.77 -10.39
CA THR A 43 7.19 -3.12 -10.18
C THR A 43 7.33 -2.49 -8.80
N ALA A 44 6.35 -1.73 -8.32
CA ALA A 44 6.44 -1.08 -7.01
C ALA A 44 6.51 -2.12 -5.87
N TYR A 45 5.72 -3.19 -5.96
CA TYR A 45 5.77 -4.29 -5.00
C TYR A 45 7.15 -4.98 -4.97
N ALA A 46 7.71 -5.31 -6.15
CA ALA A 46 9.03 -5.92 -6.26
C ALA A 46 10.14 -4.99 -5.73
N THR A 47 10.11 -3.71 -6.09
CA THR A 47 11.07 -2.71 -5.60
C THR A 47 10.96 -2.55 -4.09
N GLY A 48 9.75 -2.51 -3.54
CA GLY A 48 9.52 -2.45 -2.09
C GLY A 48 10.17 -3.64 -1.35
N GLN A 49 10.05 -4.85 -1.88
CA GLN A 49 10.70 -6.03 -1.29
C GLN A 49 12.23 -5.91 -1.31
N VAL A 50 12.82 -5.44 -2.41
CA VAL A 50 14.26 -5.21 -2.50
C VAL A 50 14.72 -4.19 -1.45
N ILE A 51 13.99 -3.08 -1.29
CA ILE A 51 14.29 -2.06 -0.28
C ILE A 51 14.25 -2.67 1.13
N VAL A 52 13.22 -3.46 1.45
CA VAL A 52 13.12 -4.14 2.76
C VAL A 52 14.30 -5.06 3.01
N LEU A 53 14.74 -5.81 2.00
CA LEU A 53 15.92 -6.68 2.11
C LEU A 53 17.20 -5.87 2.35
N CYS A 54 17.41 -4.78 1.61
CA CYS A 54 18.56 -3.90 1.79
C CYS A 54 18.58 -3.28 3.21
N VAL A 55 17.44 -2.77 3.68
CA VAL A 55 17.29 -2.22 5.04
C VAL A 55 17.56 -3.30 6.09
N GLY A 56 17.08 -4.52 5.88
CA GLY A 56 17.36 -5.67 6.74
C GLY A 56 18.85 -5.97 6.86
N ILE A 57 19.57 -6.02 5.73
CA ILE A 57 21.02 -6.26 5.70
C ILE A 57 21.78 -5.16 6.46
N VAL A 58 21.42 -3.89 6.25
CA VAL A 58 22.04 -2.75 6.95
C VAL A 58 21.80 -2.82 8.45
N LEU A 59 20.57 -3.10 8.88
CA LEU A 59 20.23 -3.25 10.30
C LEU A 59 20.96 -4.43 10.94
N MET A 60 21.03 -5.59 10.27
CA MET A 60 21.79 -6.74 10.75
C MET A 60 23.29 -6.43 10.88
N GLY A 61 23.86 -5.69 9.94
CA GLY A 61 25.24 -5.21 10.01
C GLY A 61 25.48 -4.27 11.19
N TYR A 62 24.57 -3.35 11.46
CA TYR A 62 24.67 -2.38 12.56
C TYR A 62 24.55 -3.02 13.96
N TYR A 63 23.64 -3.97 14.12
CA TYR A 63 23.39 -4.64 15.40
C TYR A 63 24.29 -5.86 15.67
N GLY A 64 25.10 -6.28 14.70
CA GLY A 64 25.99 -7.44 14.80
C GLY A 64 25.28 -8.77 14.53
N TRP A 65 25.84 -9.56 13.61
CA TRP A 65 25.22 -10.78 13.05
C TRP A 65 24.95 -11.90 14.08
N SER A 66 25.71 -11.94 15.18
CA SER A 66 25.66 -13.03 16.19
C SER A 66 25.08 -12.60 17.54
N CYS A 67 24.50 -11.41 17.62
CA CYS A 67 23.99 -10.90 18.88
C CYS A 67 22.57 -11.46 19.16
N GLU A 68 22.49 -12.58 19.88
CA GLU A 68 21.22 -13.23 20.29
C GLU A 68 20.29 -12.32 21.13
N ARG A 69 20.85 -11.24 21.69
CA ARG A 69 20.14 -10.25 22.51
C ARG A 69 19.74 -8.98 21.73
N CYS A 70 20.17 -8.86 20.47
CA CYS A 70 19.97 -7.64 19.69
C CYS A 70 18.59 -7.59 19.05
N SER A 71 17.90 -6.48 19.27
CA SER A 71 16.51 -6.23 18.85
C SER A 71 16.39 -5.83 17.38
N TRP A 72 17.25 -6.34 16.49
CA TRP A 72 17.26 -5.99 15.05
C TRP A 72 15.89 -6.23 14.39
N TRP A 73 15.19 -7.30 14.79
CA TRP A 73 13.84 -7.61 14.32
C TRP A 73 12.81 -6.55 14.74
N ARG A 74 12.97 -5.91 15.92
CA ARG A 74 12.13 -4.77 16.33
C ARG A 74 12.45 -3.54 15.50
N GLY A 75 13.73 -3.32 15.19
CA GLY A 75 14.17 -2.27 14.27
C GLY A 75 13.51 -2.41 12.89
N MET A 76 13.43 -3.63 12.35
CA MET A 76 12.73 -3.90 11.10
C MET A 76 11.22 -3.64 11.19
N LEU A 77 10.57 -3.97 12.32
CA LEU A 77 9.16 -3.66 12.52
C LEU A 77 8.90 -2.15 12.50
N VAL A 78 9.72 -1.36 13.22
CA VAL A 78 9.60 0.11 13.23
C VAL A 78 9.89 0.69 11.85
N ALA A 79 10.95 0.21 11.18
CA ALA A 79 11.32 0.65 9.84
C ALA A 79 10.23 0.36 8.79
N GLY A 80 9.43 -0.69 8.98
CA GLY A 80 8.27 -0.98 8.13
C GLY A 80 7.04 -0.12 8.44
N VAL A 81 6.78 0.18 9.71
CA VAL A 81 5.60 0.96 10.12
C VAL A 81 5.68 2.42 9.67
N VAL A 82 6.86 3.03 9.71
CA VAL A 82 7.03 4.45 9.32
C VAL A 82 6.56 4.73 7.88
N PRO A 83 7.06 4.04 6.83
CA PRO A 83 6.60 4.28 5.46
C PRO A 83 5.13 3.87 5.25
N ASP A 84 4.64 2.85 5.97
CA ASP A 84 3.24 2.42 5.88
C ASP A 84 2.28 3.52 6.36
N VAL A 85 2.57 4.13 7.52
CA VAL A 85 1.78 5.27 8.05
C VAL A 85 1.81 6.46 7.09
N ILE A 86 2.98 6.77 6.53
CA ILE A 86 3.12 7.84 5.53
C ILE A 86 2.28 7.52 4.28
N ALA A 87 2.33 6.29 3.79
CA ALA A 87 1.57 5.86 2.62
C ALA A 87 0.06 5.98 2.86
N VAL A 88 -0.44 5.52 4.02
CA VAL A 88 -1.86 5.65 4.39
C VAL A 88 -2.29 7.12 4.42
N LEU A 89 -1.47 8.00 5.00
CA LEU A 89 -1.77 9.44 5.04
C LEU A 89 -1.82 10.04 3.64
N LEU A 90 -0.86 9.69 2.77
CA LEU A 90 -0.83 10.16 1.38
C LEU A 90 -2.05 9.66 0.60
N VAL A 91 -2.41 8.38 0.74
CA VAL A 91 -3.61 7.82 0.09
C VAL A 91 -4.87 8.56 0.55
N TYR A 92 -5.02 8.79 1.86
CA TYR A 92 -6.18 9.48 2.42
C TYR A 92 -6.32 10.92 1.93
N VAL A 93 -5.21 11.63 1.70
CA VAL A 93 -5.23 13.03 1.29
C VAL A 93 -5.37 13.19 -0.24
N TYR A 94 -4.71 12.34 -1.03
CA TYR A 94 -4.56 12.55 -2.47
C TYR A 94 -5.43 11.66 -3.35
N ILE A 95 -5.90 10.51 -2.85
CA ILE A 95 -6.66 9.56 -3.67
C ILE A 95 -8.16 9.75 -3.38
N PRO A 96 -8.97 10.11 -4.39
CA PRO A 96 -10.41 10.22 -4.21
C PRO A 96 -11.03 8.83 -3.98
N GLU A 97 -12.14 8.80 -3.26
CA GLU A 97 -12.90 7.58 -3.04
C GLU A 97 -13.49 7.04 -4.36
N SER A 98 -13.84 5.75 -4.39
CA SER A 98 -14.48 5.12 -5.54
C SER A 98 -15.74 5.90 -5.99
N PRO A 99 -15.87 6.28 -7.29
CA PRO A 99 -17.09 6.91 -7.80
C PRO A 99 -18.33 6.04 -7.61
N ARG A 100 -18.19 4.71 -7.70
CA ARG A 100 -19.28 3.75 -7.47
C ARG A 100 -19.72 3.76 -6.01
N PHE A 101 -18.77 3.81 -5.08
CA PHE A 101 -19.09 3.96 -3.67
C PHE A 101 -19.82 5.28 -3.40
N MET A 102 -19.32 6.40 -3.93
CA MET A 102 -19.96 7.70 -3.80
C MET A 102 -21.41 7.69 -4.31
N LEU A 103 -21.67 7.10 -5.48
CA LEU A 103 -23.02 6.94 -6.04
C LEU A 103 -23.93 6.09 -5.12
N SER A 104 -23.41 5.00 -4.55
CA SER A 104 -24.17 4.15 -3.61
C SER A 104 -24.54 4.87 -2.31
N GLN A 105 -23.78 5.89 -1.93
CA GLN A 105 -24.03 6.73 -0.75
C GLN A 105 -24.87 7.99 -1.09
N GLY A 106 -25.33 8.14 -2.35
CA GLY A 106 -26.08 9.31 -2.80
C GLY A 106 -25.23 10.57 -3.04
N ARG A 107 -23.89 10.47 -3.00
CA ARG A 107 -22.94 11.57 -3.24
C ARG A 107 -22.70 11.79 -4.74
N ASN A 108 -23.78 12.07 -5.48
CA ASN A 108 -23.77 12.11 -6.95
C ASN A 108 -22.87 13.21 -7.53
N ALA A 109 -22.89 14.41 -6.94
CA ALA A 109 -22.10 15.54 -7.44
C ALA A 109 -20.58 15.31 -7.30
N GLU A 110 -20.16 14.66 -6.20
CA GLU A 110 -18.75 14.31 -5.99
C GLU A 110 -18.31 13.20 -6.94
N ALA A 111 -19.16 12.18 -7.15
CA ALA A 111 -18.89 11.11 -8.10
C ALA A 111 -18.72 11.66 -9.53
N GLU A 112 -19.57 12.59 -9.95
CA GLU A 112 -19.50 13.23 -11.26
C GLU A 112 -18.19 14.02 -11.44
N ALA A 113 -17.77 14.78 -10.42
CA ALA A 113 -16.50 15.52 -10.46
C ALA A 113 -15.30 14.59 -10.62
N VAL A 114 -15.26 13.47 -9.89
CA VAL A 114 -14.17 12.48 -10.01
C VAL A 114 -14.20 11.81 -11.40
N ILE A 115 -15.36 11.36 -11.88
CA ILE A 115 -15.50 10.74 -13.20
C ILE A 115 -15.04 11.71 -14.31
N ARG A 116 -15.42 12.99 -14.20
CA ARG A 116 -15.00 14.01 -15.16
C ARG A 116 -13.49 14.21 -15.14
N SER A 117 -12.87 14.24 -13.96
CA SER A 117 -11.41 14.35 -13.85
C SER A 117 -10.68 13.16 -14.50
N ILE A 118 -11.25 11.95 -14.41
CA ILE A 118 -10.68 10.75 -15.06
C ILE A 118 -10.89 10.79 -16.57
N ALA A 119 -12.02 11.32 -17.04
CA ALA A 119 -12.31 11.44 -18.47
C ALA A 119 -11.44 12.50 -19.18
N GLU A 120 -10.94 13.49 -18.43
CA GLU A 120 -10.04 14.54 -18.92
C GLU A 120 -8.54 14.14 -18.90
N MET A 121 -8.19 12.99 -18.30
CA MET A 121 -6.82 12.41 -18.28
C MET A 121 -6.49 11.57 -19.51
#